data_AF-A0A662Q5F0-F1
#
_entry.id   AF-A0A662Q5F0-F1
#
_cell.length_a   1.000
_cell.length_b   1.000
_cell.length_c   1.000
_cell.angle_alpha   90.00
_cell.angle_beta   90.00
_cell.angle_gamma   90.00
#
_symmetry.space_group_name_H-M   'P 1'
#
loop_
_entity.id
_entity.type
_entity.pdbx_description
1 polymer ?
#
loop_
_entity_poly.entity_id
_entity_poly.type
_entity_poly.pdbx_seq_one_letter_code
_entity_poly.pdbx_strand_id
1 'polypeptide(L)'
;TMEKVQLLATALINSGVAMMIVGSSRPASGSEHLISHYLDMKLKKRIRHGIQCGMAALVMATLHESRNPNWWTDEAYRSKSLREYLSKAGIPVKLSDSGVSNEVMVEAIVESWKIRPNRYTILHKYKLNRAEALELLKESGMI
;
A
#
# COMPACT_ATOMS: atom_id res chain seq x y z
N THR A 1 4.63 20.96 -12.17
CA THR A 1 5.29 22.27 -11.95
C THR A 1 6.55 22.03 -11.16
N MET A 2 7.53 22.94 -11.22
CA MET A 2 8.78 22.82 -10.44
C MET A 2 8.48 22.74 -8.94
N GLU A 3 7.53 23.54 -8.47
CA GLU A 3 7.04 23.51 -7.09
C GLU A 3 6.58 22.12 -6.63
N LYS A 4 5.76 21.42 -7.44
CA LYS A 4 5.31 20.05 -7.12
C LYS A 4 6.48 19.07 -7.02
N VAL A 5 7.50 19.22 -7.86
CA VAL A 5 8.71 18.39 -7.80
C VAL A 5 9.49 18.67 -6.52
N GLN A 6 9.65 19.93 -6.14
CA GLN A 6 10.33 20.33 -4.91
C GLN A 6 9.62 19.84 -3.65
N LEU A 7 8.29 19.92 -3.59
CA LEU A 7 7.49 19.39 -2.49
C LEU A 7 7.64 17.88 -2.36
N LEU A 8 7.55 17.14 -3.48
CA LEU A 8 7.73 15.70 -3.48
C LEU A 8 9.16 15.30 -3.06
N ALA A 9 10.18 15.98 -3.59
CA ALA A 9 11.57 15.71 -3.24
C ALA A 9 11.82 15.95 -1.74
N THR A 10 11.31 17.05 -1.20
CA THR A 10 11.39 17.36 0.24
C THR A 10 10.71 16.28 1.08
N ALA A 11 9.52 15.81 0.68
CA ALA A 11 8.81 14.74 1.39
C ALA A 11 9.61 13.43 1.39
N LEU A 12 10.24 13.06 0.27
CA LEU A 12 11.10 11.88 0.17
C LEU A 12 12.35 12.00 1.05
N ILE A 13 13.00 13.17 1.07
CA ILE A 13 14.15 13.45 1.94
C ILE A 13 13.73 13.31 3.41
N ASN A 14 12.59 13.90 3.80
CA ASN A 14 12.07 13.82 5.16
C ASN A 14 11.74 12.38 5.57
N SER A 15 11.22 11.57 4.64
CA SER A 15 11.02 10.13 4.86
C SER A 15 12.35 9.41 5.14
N GLY A 16 13.41 9.75 4.39
CA GLY A 16 14.77 9.28 4.64
C GLY A 16 15.31 9.68 6.02
N VAL A 17 15.15 10.95 6.40
CA VAL A 17 15.53 11.47 7.73
C VAL A 17 14.78 10.72 8.84
N ALA A 18 13.48 10.48 8.68
CA ALA A 18 12.69 9.72 9.65
C ALA A 18 13.24 8.28 9.82
N MET A 19 13.62 7.61 8.72
CA MET A 19 14.25 6.30 8.80
C MET A 19 15.61 6.33 9.52
N MET A 20 16.41 7.39 9.31
CA MET A 20 17.68 7.56 10.02
C MET A 20 17.47 7.75 11.52
N ILE A 21 16.51 8.60 11.92
CA ILE A 21 16.19 8.84 13.33
C ILE A 21 15.74 7.54 14.02
N VAL A 22 14.90 6.75 13.37
CA VAL A 22 14.38 5.48 13.93
C VAL A 22 15.40 4.34 13.84
N GLY A 23 16.44 4.48 13.00
CA GLY A 23 17.40 3.39 12.72
C GLY A 23 16.78 2.21 11.96
N SER A 24 15.68 2.45 11.23
CA SER A 24 14.92 1.40 10.54
C SER A 24 14.08 1.99 9.41
N SER A 25 13.70 1.17 8.42
CA SER A 25 12.70 1.56 7.42
C SER A 25 11.27 1.61 7.96
N ARG A 26 11.07 1.38 9.27
CA ARG A 26 9.76 1.37 9.94
C ARG A 26 8.81 2.52 9.60
N PRO A 27 9.24 3.80 9.62
CA PRO A 27 8.35 4.92 9.32
C PRO A 27 8.00 5.08 7.83
N ALA A 28 8.69 4.40 6.91
CA ALA A 28 8.51 4.59 5.47
C ALA A 28 8.02 3.34 4.71
N SER A 29 8.04 2.17 5.36
CA SER A 29 7.80 0.90 4.68
C SER A 29 7.04 -0.06 5.59
N GLY A 30 5.79 -0.38 5.27
CA GLY A 30 4.87 -1.25 6.02
C GLY A 30 4.33 -2.43 5.21
N SER A 31 3.04 -2.77 5.39
CA SER A 31 2.38 -3.86 4.66
C SER A 31 2.23 -3.58 3.17
N GLU A 32 2.06 -2.31 2.80
CA GLU A 32 2.00 -1.86 1.41
C GLU A 32 3.30 -2.17 0.64
N HIS A 33 4.45 -2.06 1.31
CA HIS A 33 5.74 -2.44 0.72
C HIS A 33 5.90 -3.95 0.62
N LEU A 34 5.34 -4.74 1.54
CA LEU A 34 5.35 -6.20 1.41
C LEU A 34 4.56 -6.65 0.18
N ILE A 35 3.38 -6.08 -0.04
CA ILE A 35 2.58 -6.32 -1.25
C ILE A 35 3.38 -5.91 -2.50
N SER A 36 4.00 -4.73 -2.49
CA SER A 36 4.86 -4.25 -3.58
C SER A 36 5.99 -5.24 -3.91
N HIS A 37 6.71 -5.74 -2.91
CA HIS A 37 7.74 -6.77 -3.09
C HIS A 37 7.19 -8.07 -3.66
N TYR A 38 6.00 -8.49 -3.24
CA TYR A 38 5.35 -9.67 -3.81
C TYR A 38 5.05 -9.46 -5.31
N LEU A 39 4.52 -8.29 -5.67
CA LEU A 39 4.25 -7.94 -7.06
C LEU A 39 5.54 -7.94 -7.91
N ASP A 40 6.65 -7.41 -7.38
CA ASP A 40 7.95 -7.45 -8.06
C ASP A 40 8.45 -8.86 -8.34
N MET A 41 8.11 -9.83 -7.49
CA MET A 41 8.47 -11.24 -7.67
C MET A 41 7.58 -11.98 -8.67
N LYS A 42 6.30 -11.58 -8.81
CA LYS A 42 5.30 -12.31 -9.60
C LYS A 42 5.03 -11.72 -10.98
N LEU A 43 5.14 -10.41 -11.14
CA LEU A 43 4.81 -9.75 -12.40
C LEU A 43 5.95 -9.88 -13.42
N LYS A 44 5.63 -10.38 -14.61
CA LYS A 44 6.58 -10.42 -15.74
C LYS A 44 6.95 -9.02 -16.24
N LYS A 45 5.98 -8.10 -16.25
CA LYS A 45 6.18 -6.69 -16.60
C LYS A 45 6.22 -5.87 -15.32
N ARG A 46 7.36 -5.23 -15.04
CA ARG A 46 7.53 -4.40 -13.86
C ARG A 46 6.63 -3.17 -13.90
N ILE A 47 5.92 -2.94 -12.81
CA ILE A 47 5.24 -1.68 -12.51
C ILE A 47 6.21 -0.85 -11.67
N ARG A 48 6.13 0.48 -11.73
CA ARG A 48 7.00 1.33 -10.91
C ARG A 48 6.69 1.11 -9.43
N HIS A 49 7.72 0.98 -8.62
CA HIS A 49 7.60 0.67 -7.18
C HIS A 49 6.65 1.61 -6.43
N GLY A 50 6.74 2.93 -6.67
CA GLY A 50 5.83 3.90 -6.05
C GLY A 50 4.35 3.72 -6.44
N ILE A 51 4.07 3.23 -7.65
CA ILE A 51 2.70 2.92 -8.10
C ILE A 51 2.19 1.68 -7.37
N GLN A 52 3.00 0.62 -7.27
CA GLN A 52 2.66 -0.58 -6.50
C GLN A 52 2.39 -0.25 -5.04
N CYS A 53 3.28 0.51 -4.39
CA CYS A 53 3.12 0.94 -3.01
C CYS A 53 1.88 1.82 -2.81
N GLY A 54 1.57 2.72 -3.74
CA GLY A 54 0.37 3.56 -3.69
C GLY A 54 -0.93 2.74 -3.74
N MET A 55 -1.04 1.82 -4.71
CA MET A 55 -2.18 0.91 -4.80
C MET A 55 -2.33 0.04 -3.55
N ALA A 56 -1.23 -0.54 -3.08
CA ALA A 56 -1.23 -1.36 -1.88
C ALA A 56 -1.57 -0.56 -0.62
N ALA A 57 -1.13 0.70 -0.53
CA ALA A 57 -1.44 1.58 0.59
C ALA A 57 -2.94 1.85 0.71
N LEU A 58 -3.65 2.02 -0.41
CA LEU A 58 -5.11 2.15 -0.40
C LEU A 58 -5.78 0.92 0.21
N VAL A 59 -5.41 -0.27 -0.26
CA VAL A 59 -5.96 -1.55 0.23
C VAL A 59 -5.63 -1.76 1.71
N MET A 60 -4.40 -1.47 2.13
CA MET A 60 -3.98 -1.63 3.52
C MET A 60 -4.62 -0.59 4.45
N ALA A 61 -4.83 0.65 3.98
CA ALA A 61 -5.59 1.65 4.72
C ALA A 61 -7.03 1.15 4.97
N THR A 62 -7.72 0.64 3.94
CA THR A 62 -9.07 0.07 4.10
C THR A 62 -9.09 -1.08 5.13
N LEU A 63 -8.08 -1.97 5.11
CA LEU A 63 -7.99 -3.06 6.08
C LEU A 63 -7.76 -2.55 7.50
N HIS A 64 -6.90 -1.55 7.66
CA HIS A 64 -6.68 -0.92 8.95
C HIS A 64 -7.96 -0.25 9.45
N GLU A 65 -8.70 0.44 8.60
CA GLU A 65 -9.98 1.06 8.97
C GLU A 65 -11.03 0.06 9.42
N SER A 66 -11.13 -1.10 8.76
CA SER A 66 -12.14 -2.10 9.08
C SER A 66 -11.76 -3.00 10.26
N ARG A 67 -10.45 -3.21 10.52
CA ARG A 67 -9.99 -4.19 11.52
C ARG A 67 -9.15 -3.62 12.65
N ASN A 68 -8.58 -2.42 12.54
CA ASN A 68 -7.73 -1.83 13.58
C ASN A 68 -8.50 -0.76 14.37
N PRO A 69 -8.97 -1.05 15.60
CA PRO A 69 -9.73 -0.10 16.40
C PRO A 69 -8.93 1.15 16.79
N ASN A 70 -7.60 1.06 16.77
CA ASN A 70 -6.68 2.16 17.06
C ASN A 70 -6.15 2.82 15.78
N TRP A 71 -6.87 2.72 14.67
CA TRP A 71 -6.47 3.38 13.44
C TRP A 71 -6.72 4.89 13.49
N TRP A 72 -6.07 5.60 12.58
CA TRP A 72 -6.22 7.04 12.41
C TRP A 72 -7.68 7.40 12.10
N THR A 73 -8.18 8.39 12.84
CA THR A 73 -9.54 8.94 12.70
C THR A 73 -9.56 10.25 11.94
N ASP A 74 -8.41 10.87 11.70
CA ASP A 74 -8.28 12.06 10.87
C ASP A 74 -8.71 11.74 9.43
N GLU A 75 -9.71 12.47 8.95
CA GLU A 75 -10.30 12.29 7.62
C GLU A 75 -9.27 12.40 6.49
N ALA A 76 -8.22 13.22 6.66
CA ALA A 76 -7.17 13.40 5.66
C ALA A 76 -6.35 12.12 5.43
N TYR A 77 -6.31 11.20 6.41
CA TYR A 77 -5.53 9.96 6.34
C TYR A 77 -6.40 8.71 6.12
N ARG A 78 -7.70 8.89 5.85
CA ARG A 78 -8.61 7.79 5.53
C ARG A 78 -8.42 7.27 4.11
N SER A 79 -8.82 6.03 3.87
CA SER A 79 -8.77 5.31 2.60
C SER A 79 -9.47 6.09 1.47
N LYS A 80 -10.60 6.76 1.79
CA LYS A 80 -11.30 7.65 0.86
C LYS A 80 -10.42 8.82 0.39
N SER A 81 -9.80 9.54 1.32
CA SER A 81 -8.90 10.66 0.99
C SER A 81 -7.65 10.19 0.26
N LEU A 82 -7.09 9.05 0.66
CA LEU A 82 -5.96 8.43 -0.03
C LEU A 82 -6.31 8.08 -1.48
N ARG A 83 -7.50 7.51 -1.74
CA ARG A 83 -7.99 7.26 -3.11
C ARG A 83 -8.03 8.55 -3.94
N GLU A 84 -8.49 9.65 -3.38
CA GLU A 84 -8.50 10.94 -4.08
C GLU A 84 -7.08 11.45 -4.39
N TYR A 85 -6.15 11.33 -3.46
CA TYR A 85 -4.75 11.71 -3.68
C TYR A 85 -4.09 10.87 -4.77
N LEU A 86 -4.29 9.55 -4.76
CA LEU A 86 -3.78 8.64 -5.78
C LEU A 86 -4.36 8.98 -7.16
N SER A 87 -5.68 9.21 -7.24
CA SER A 87 -6.34 9.60 -8.48
C SER A 87 -5.80 10.93 -9.02
N LYS A 88 -5.62 11.95 -8.16
CA LYS A 88 -5.02 13.25 -8.54
C LYS A 88 -3.57 13.12 -9.00
N ALA A 89 -2.83 12.14 -8.47
CA ALA A 89 -1.46 11.83 -8.85
C ALA A 89 -1.35 10.94 -10.11
N GLY A 90 -2.47 10.51 -10.69
CA GLY A 90 -2.48 9.61 -11.85
C GLY A 90 -2.05 8.18 -11.51
N ILE A 91 -2.14 7.78 -10.25
CA ILE A 91 -1.89 6.41 -9.81
C ILE A 91 -3.21 5.62 -9.96
N PRO A 92 -3.19 4.42 -10.57
CA PRO A 92 -4.37 3.57 -10.69
C PRO A 92 -5.09 3.35 -9.35
N VAL A 93 -6.41 3.54 -9.33
CA VAL A 93 -7.30 3.25 -8.18
C VAL A 93 -8.27 2.09 -8.48
N LYS A 94 -8.02 1.39 -9.58
CA LYS A 94 -8.63 0.13 -9.99
C LYS A 94 -7.55 -0.78 -10.56
N LEU A 95 -7.65 -2.08 -10.31
CA LEU A 95 -6.66 -3.04 -10.80
C LEU A 95 -6.65 -3.14 -12.33
N SER A 96 -7.82 -2.97 -12.97
CA SER A 96 -7.97 -2.91 -14.43
C SER A 96 -7.03 -1.91 -15.11
N ASP A 97 -6.67 -0.83 -14.42
CA ASP A 97 -5.89 0.27 -14.96
C ASP A 97 -4.38 0.13 -14.66
N SER A 98 -4.00 -0.94 -13.96
CA SER A 98 -2.64 -1.13 -13.42
C SER A 98 -1.84 -2.23 -14.13
N GLY A 99 -2.51 -3.14 -14.83
CA GLY A 99 -1.89 -4.36 -15.37
C GLY A 99 -1.65 -5.46 -14.33
N VAL A 100 -2.14 -5.30 -13.10
CA VAL A 100 -2.20 -6.35 -12.07
C VAL A 100 -3.56 -7.02 -12.14
N SER A 101 -3.61 -8.36 -12.24
CA SER A 101 -4.87 -9.08 -12.18
C SER A 101 -5.39 -9.17 -10.74
N ASN A 102 -6.70 -9.27 -10.58
CA ASN A 102 -7.34 -9.46 -9.27
C ASN A 102 -6.73 -10.66 -8.53
N GLU A 103 -6.47 -11.75 -9.26
CA GLU A 103 -5.86 -12.96 -8.74
C GLU A 103 -4.47 -12.70 -8.12
N VAL A 104 -3.59 -12.00 -8.84
CA VAL A 104 -2.24 -11.69 -8.35
C VAL A 104 -2.29 -10.76 -7.14
N MET A 105 -3.22 -9.80 -7.11
CA MET A 105 -3.36 -8.91 -5.96
C MET A 105 -3.93 -9.64 -4.73
N VAL A 106 -4.88 -10.56 -4.93
CA VAL A 106 -5.39 -11.44 -3.86
C VAL A 106 -4.26 -12.28 -3.29
N GLU A 107 -3.46 -12.93 -4.15
CA GLU A 107 -2.29 -13.68 -3.70
C GLU A 107 -1.29 -12.79 -2.93
N ALA A 108 -1.04 -11.57 -3.41
CA ALA A 108 -0.14 -10.63 -2.74
C ALA A 108 -0.64 -10.25 -1.33
N ILE A 109 -1.94 -10.04 -1.15
CA ILE A 109 -2.54 -9.74 0.17
C ILE A 109 -2.37 -10.94 1.12
N VAL A 110 -2.61 -12.16 0.63
CA VAL A 110 -2.57 -13.40 1.43
C VAL A 110 -1.14 -13.80 1.81
N GLU A 111 -0.19 -13.61 0.90
CA GLU A 111 1.13 -14.25 0.99
C GLU A 111 2.28 -13.30 1.35
N SER A 112 2.15 -12.00 1.11
CA SER A 112 3.28 -11.05 1.23
C SER A 112 3.87 -10.91 2.64
N TRP A 113 3.11 -11.23 3.68
CA TRP A 113 3.64 -11.22 5.06
C TRP A 113 4.81 -12.19 5.26
N LYS A 114 4.89 -13.24 4.44
CA LYS A 114 5.98 -14.24 4.48
C LYS A 114 7.32 -13.69 3.97
N ILE A 115 7.33 -12.60 3.21
CA ILE A 115 8.54 -12.03 2.61
C ILE A 115 9.50 -11.49 3.68
N ARG A 116 8.97 -10.87 4.74
CA ARG A 116 9.78 -10.37 5.86
C ARG A 116 9.12 -10.77 7.20
N PRO A 117 9.31 -12.02 7.67
CA PRO A 117 8.63 -12.52 8.87
C PRO A 117 8.89 -11.68 10.13
N ASN A 118 10.08 -11.07 10.22
CA ASN A 118 10.47 -10.19 11.34
C ASN A 118 9.86 -8.78 11.27
N ARG A 119 9.06 -8.49 10.24
CA ARG A 119 8.44 -7.19 9.97
C ARG A 119 6.95 -7.26 10.24
N TYR A 120 6.56 -7.36 11.51
CA TYR A 120 5.13 -7.43 11.89
C TYR A 120 4.30 -6.26 11.34
N THR A 121 3.18 -6.56 10.68
CA THR A 121 2.22 -5.63 10.07
C THR A 121 0.79 -6.16 10.26
N ILE A 122 -0.22 -5.44 9.76
CA ILE A 122 -1.61 -5.90 9.79
C ILE A 122 -1.83 -7.25 9.08
N LEU A 123 -1.03 -7.55 8.04
CA LEU A 123 -1.08 -8.82 7.33
C LEU A 123 -0.57 -10.00 8.17
N HIS A 124 0.36 -9.75 9.10
CA HIS A 124 0.82 -10.75 10.07
C HIS A 124 -0.25 -11.03 11.13
N LYS A 125 -1.04 -10.01 11.49
CA LYS A 125 -2.08 -10.10 12.50
C LYS A 125 -3.29 -10.89 12.02
N TYR A 126 -3.84 -10.54 10.87
CA TYR A 126 -5.12 -11.10 10.40
C TYR A 126 -4.97 -12.27 9.43
N LYS A 127 -3.87 -12.36 8.66
CA LYS A 127 -3.59 -13.47 7.72
C LYS A 127 -4.84 -13.85 6.90
N LEU A 128 -5.38 -12.86 6.19
CA LEU A 128 -6.60 -12.99 5.39
C LEU A 128 -6.54 -14.22 4.48
N ASN A 129 -7.64 -14.94 4.37
CA ASN A 129 -7.81 -15.93 3.31
C ASN A 129 -8.18 -15.23 1.99
N ARG A 130 -8.24 -16.01 0.90
CA ARG A 130 -8.52 -15.46 -0.45
C ARG A 130 -9.89 -14.79 -0.57
N ALA A 131 -10.93 -15.32 0.08
CA ALA A 131 -12.26 -14.74 0.04
C ALA A 131 -12.28 -13.40 0.78
N GLU A 132 -11.63 -13.31 1.95
CA GLU A 132 -11.52 -12.05 2.69
C GLU A 132 -10.67 -11.02 1.95
N ALA A 133 -9.59 -11.44 1.29
CA ALA A 133 -8.77 -10.56 0.45
C ALA A 133 -9.56 -10.03 -0.75
N LEU A 134 -10.40 -10.86 -1.38
CA LEU A 134 -11.28 -10.43 -2.46
C LEU A 134 -12.32 -9.41 -1.97
N GLU A 135 -12.91 -9.63 -0.79
CA GLU A 135 -13.86 -8.68 -0.21
C GLU A 135 -13.19 -7.35 0.13
N LEU A 136 -11.99 -7.39 0.71
CA LEU A 136 -11.20 -6.20 0.97
C LEU A 136 -10.91 -5.38 -0.32
N LEU A 137 -10.68 -6.06 -1.45
CA LEU A 137 -10.50 -5.38 -2.73
C LEU A 137 -11.78 -4.66 -3.18
N LYS A 138 -12.97 -5.24 -2.97
CA LYS A 138 -14.25 -4.58 -3.24
C LYS A 138 -14.49 -3.40 -2.31
N GLU A 139 -14.27 -3.59 -1.00
CA GLU A 139 -14.41 -2.53 0.01
C GLU A 139 -13.49 -1.34 -0.29
N SER A 140 -12.26 -1.61 -0.74
CA SER A 140 -11.32 -0.57 -1.15
C SER A 140 -11.69 0.11 -2.48
N GLY A 141 -12.65 -0.45 -3.23
CA GLY A 141 -13.09 -0.01 -4.56
C GLY A 141 -12.09 -0.30 -5.69
N MET A 142 -11.13 -1.21 -5.45
CA MET A 142 -10.08 -1.56 -6.42
C MET A 142 -10.57 -2.48 -7.53
N ILE A 143 -11.69 -3.17 -7.31
CA ILE A 143 -12.36 -4.07 -8.25
C ILE A 143 -13.86 -3.80 -8.29
#